data_AF-A0A0B4CZM9-F1
#
_entry.id   AF-A0A0B4CZM9-F1
#
_cell.length_a   1.000
_cell.length_b   1.000
_cell.length_c   1.000
_cell.angle_alpha   90.00
_cell.angle_beta   90.00
_cell.angle_gamma   90.00
#
_symmetry.space_group_name_H-M   'P 1'
#
loop_
_entity.id
_entity.type
_entity.pdbx_description
1 polymer ?
#
loop_
_entity_poly.entity_id
_entity_poly.type
_entity_poly.pdbx_seq_one_letter_code
_entity_poly.pdbx_strand_id
1 'polypeptide(L)'
;MDYNQAQQRVSDLKKFYKNLLWFGIVAFIIYFDDIFEKGILHFSEWNGSIILMIWGIILTVKAVKLFLLDSQWEKNVIEKEMRKSKEPIKF
;
A
#
# COMPACT_ATOMS: atom_id res chain seq x y z
N MET A 1 20.71 -10.44 -10.87
CA MET A 1 19.98 -9.41 -10.08
C MET A 1 19.34 -8.47 -11.09
N ASP A 2 18.02 -8.52 -11.21
CA ASP A 2 17.30 -7.70 -12.19
C ASP A 2 17.09 -6.29 -11.61
N TYR A 3 18.04 -5.39 -11.88
CA TYR A 3 18.06 -4.01 -11.38
C TYR A 3 16.76 -3.24 -11.72
N ASN A 4 16.11 -3.59 -12.83
CA ASN A 4 14.85 -2.95 -13.24
C ASN A 4 13.74 -3.23 -12.24
N GLN A 5 13.69 -4.42 -11.65
CA GLN A 5 12.63 -4.81 -10.72
C GLN A 5 12.71 -4.00 -9.41
N ALA A 6 13.91 -3.85 -8.84
CA ALA A 6 14.12 -3.08 -7.63
C ALA A 6 13.78 -1.58 -7.83
N GLN A 7 14.14 -1.03 -9.00
CA GLN A 7 13.86 0.37 -9.31
C GLN A 7 12.36 0.64 -9.49
N GLN A 8 11.63 -0.30 -10.09
CA GLN A 8 10.18 -0.22 -10.27
C GLN A 8 9.45 -0.26 -8.92
N ARG A 9 9.94 -1.06 -7.96
CA ARG A 9 9.41 -1.11 -6.58
C ARG A 9 9.55 0.20 -5.83
N VAL A 10 10.74 0.81 -5.87
CA VAL A 10 10.97 2.09 -5.19
C VAL A 10 10.07 3.17 -5.78
N SER A 11 9.86 3.15 -7.10
CA SER A 11 8.95 4.05 -7.80
C SER A 11 7.49 3.89 -7.34
N ASP A 12 7.00 2.65 -7.26
CA ASP A 12 5.63 2.37 -6.83
C ASP A 12 5.41 2.65 -5.34
N LEU A 13 6.39 2.33 -4.49
CA LEU A 13 6.40 2.68 -3.07
C LEU A 13 6.35 4.20 -2.89
N LYS A 14 7.17 4.95 -3.65
CA LYS A 14 7.19 6.42 -3.60
C LYS A 14 5.84 7.03 -4.03
N LYS A 15 5.20 6.49 -5.07
CA LYS A 15 3.86 6.90 -5.49
C LYS A 15 2.80 6.59 -4.42
N PHE A 16 2.89 5.41 -3.79
CA PHE A 16 2.00 5.03 -2.70
C PHE A 16 2.12 6.00 -1.51
N TYR A 17 3.34 6.26 -1.04
CA TYR A 17 3.58 7.22 0.05
C TYR A 17 3.08 8.62 -0.27
N LYS A 18 3.26 9.09 -1.52
CA LYS A 18 2.72 10.39 -1.95
C LYS A 18 1.19 10.44 -1.83
N ASN A 19 0.51 9.37 -2.27
CA ASN A 19 -0.95 9.28 -2.17
C ASN A 19 -1.43 9.14 -0.72
N LEU A 20 -0.71 8.40 0.11
CA LEU A 20 -0.99 8.23 1.53
C LEU A 20 -0.82 9.54 2.31
N LEU A 21 0.24 10.29 2.03
CA LEU A 21 0.45 11.63 2.60
C LEU A 21 -0.68 12.58 2.22
N TRP A 22 -1.07 12.60 0.94
CA TRP A 22 -2.16 13.45 0.48
C TRP A 22 -3.50 13.07 1.14
N PHE A 23 -3.78 11.78 1.29
CA PHE A 23 -4.92 11.29 2.05
C PHE A 23 -4.88 11.77 3.50
N GLY A 24 -3.73 11.65 4.17
CA GLY A 24 -3.55 12.10 5.55
C GLY A 24 -3.80 13.60 5.71
N ILE A 25 -3.31 14.42 4.78
CA ILE A 25 -3.54 15.88 4.79
C ILE A 25 -5.03 16.20 4.61
N VAL A 26 -5.69 15.58 3.62
CA VAL A 26 -7.12 15.83 3.34
C VAL A 26 -7.98 15.36 4.51
N ALA A 27 -7.70 14.18 5.06
CA ALA A 27 -8.40 13.68 6.24
C ALA A 27 -8.18 14.61 7.44
N PHE A 28 -6.95 15.06 7.67
CA PHE A 28 -6.65 16.00 8.74
C PHE A 28 -7.44 17.29 8.60
N ILE A 29 -7.47 17.91 7.41
CA ILE A 29 -8.25 19.15 7.18
C ILE A 29 -9.73 18.94 7.45
N ILE A 30 -10.31 17.83 6.99
CA ILE A 30 -11.74 17.54 7.16
C ILE A 30 -12.09 17.32 8.65
N TYR A 31 -11.24 16.62 9.39
CA TYR A 31 -11.47 16.36 10.82
C TYR A 31 -10.88 17.44 11.74
N PHE A 32 -10.18 18.43 11.21
CA PHE A 32 -9.48 19.45 12.01
C PHE A 32 -10.46 20.22 12.89
N ASP A 33 -11.52 20.73 12.28
CA ASP A 33 -12.53 21.52 12.98
C ASP A 33 -13.27 20.69 14.04
N ASP A 34 -13.64 19.45 13.71
CA ASP A 34 -14.36 18.56 14.64
C ASP A 34 -13.48 18.12 15.83
N ILE A 35 -12.17 17.88 15.60
CA ILE A 35 -11.21 17.54 16.66
C ILE A 35 -10.96 18.73 17.60
N PHE A 36 -10.79 19.94 17.05
CA PHE A 36 -10.46 21.12 17.85
C PHE A 36 -11.68 21.73 18.55
N GLU A 37 -12.86 21.66 17.96
CA GLU A 37 -14.05 22.35 18.47
C GLU A 37 -14.93 21.46 19.36
N LYS A 38 -15.01 20.16 19.09
CA LYS A 38 -15.88 19.23 19.84
C LYS A 38 -15.14 18.13 20.60
N GLY A 39 -13.85 17.90 20.32
CA GLY A 39 -13.04 16.86 20.97
C GLY A 39 -13.54 15.41 20.74
N ILE A 40 -14.53 15.23 19.87
CA ILE A 40 -15.20 13.95 19.59
C ILE A 40 -15.33 13.83 18.07
N LEU A 41 -14.83 12.73 17.50
CA LEU A 41 -15.01 12.39 16.09
C LEU A 41 -16.48 12.09 15.83
N HIS A 42 -17.27 13.10 15.47
CA HIS A 42 -18.66 12.91 15.08
C HIS A 42 -18.71 12.37 13.64
N PHE A 43 -18.85 11.05 13.50
CA PHE A 43 -19.10 10.38 12.21
C PHE A 43 -20.46 10.74 11.57
N SER A 44 -21.15 11.77 12.07
CA SER A 44 -22.53 12.10 11.71
C SER A 44 -22.66 12.89 10.40
N GLU A 45 -21.58 13.49 9.89
CA GLU A 45 -21.60 14.23 8.62
C GLU A 45 -21.38 13.28 7.42
N TRP A 46 -22.43 12.50 7.14
CA TRP A 46 -22.45 11.37 6.22
C TRP A 46 -22.03 11.64 4.77
N ASN A 47 -22.03 12.89 4.29
CA ASN A 47 -21.70 13.19 2.89
C ASN A 47 -20.19 13.32 2.62
N GLY A 48 -19.38 13.81 3.57
CA GLY A 48 -17.92 13.96 3.39
C GLY A 48 -17.14 12.69 3.72
N SER A 49 -17.64 11.89 4.66
CA SER A 49 -16.93 10.72 5.20
C SER A 49 -16.85 9.54 4.22
N ILE A 50 -17.85 9.36 3.34
CA ILE A 50 -17.88 8.22 2.39
C ILE A 50 -16.71 8.25 1.41
N ILE A 51 -16.33 9.44 0.89
CA ILE A 51 -15.19 9.55 -0.03
C ILE A 51 -13.89 9.15 0.68
N LEU A 52 -13.69 9.61 1.92
CA LEU A 52 -12.52 9.25 2.72
C LEU A 52 -12.50 7.76 3.04
N MET A 53 -13.65 7.16 3.33
CA MET A 53 -13.77 5.73 3.60
C MET A 53 -13.36 4.89 2.39
N ILE A 54 -13.92 5.19 1.21
CA ILE A 54 -13.59 4.49 -0.04
C ILE A 54 -12.10 4.67 -0.37
N TRP A 55 -11.59 5.88 -0.25
CA TRP A 55 -10.19 6.18 -0.57
C TRP A 55 -9.22 5.52 0.42
N GLY A 56 -9.61 5.43 1.70
CA GLY A 56 -8.92 4.67 2.74
C GLY A 56 -8.87 3.18 2.44
N ILE A 57 -10.00 2.56 2.05
CA ILE A 57 -10.05 1.14 1.66
C ILE A 57 -9.10 0.87 0.49
N ILE A 58 -9.10 1.73 -0.53
CA ILE A 58 -8.20 1.61 -1.69
C ILE A 58 -6.73 1.66 -1.24
N LEU A 59 -6.39 2.56 -0.30
CA LEU A 59 -5.04 2.66 0.25
C LEU A 59 -4.67 1.40 1.05
N THR A 60 -5.56 0.85 1.87
CA THR A 60 -5.33 -0.38 2.62
C THR A 60 -5.08 -1.56 1.69
N VAL A 61 -5.90 -1.74 0.65
CA VAL A 61 -5.70 -2.80 -0.35
C VAL A 61 -4.37 -2.63 -1.07
N LYS A 62 -3.99 -1.39 -1.44
CA LYS A 62 -2.68 -1.10 -2.03
C LYS A 62 -1.54 -1.42 -1.07
N ALA A 63 -1.66 -1.10 0.21
CA ALA A 63 -0.65 -1.41 1.22
C ALA A 63 -0.46 -2.93 1.37
N VAL A 64 -1.55 -3.68 1.53
CA VAL A 64 -1.50 -5.15 1.61
C VAL A 64 -0.84 -5.73 0.35
N LYS A 65 -1.22 -5.23 -0.83
CA LYS A 65 -0.64 -5.70 -2.08
C LYS A 65 0.86 -5.44 -2.16
N LEU A 66 1.29 -4.25 -1.74
CA LEU A 66 2.66 -3.76 -1.90
C LEU A 66 3.62 -4.32 -0.82
N PHE A 67 3.12 -4.64 0.38
CA PHE A 67 3.92 -5.18 1.47
C PHE A 67 3.83 -6.72 1.62
N LEU A 68 2.63 -7.31 1.51
CA LEU A 68 2.42 -8.73 1.80
C LEU A 68 2.43 -9.61 0.53
N LEU A 69 1.69 -9.22 -0.50
CA LEU A 69 1.60 -10.00 -1.73
C LEU A 69 2.90 -9.98 -2.55
N ASP A 70 3.60 -8.84 -2.58
CA ASP A 70 4.84 -8.71 -3.34
C ASP A 70 5.97 -9.58 -2.74
N SER A 71 6.14 -9.56 -1.42
CA SER A 71 7.19 -10.35 -0.74
C SER A 71 6.96 -11.86 -0.83
N GLN A 72 5.70 -12.32 -0.71
CA GLN A 72 5.37 -13.72 -0.92
C GLN A 72 5.51 -14.15 -2.37
N TRP A 73 5.15 -13.28 -3.33
CA TRP A 73 5.30 -13.57 -4.75
C TRP A 73 6.79 -13.63 -5.14
N GLU A 74 7.61 -12.67 -4.70
CA GLU A 74 9.05 -12.69 -4.89
C GLU A 74 9.70 -13.98 -4.39
N LYS A 75 9.37 -14.36 -3.16
CA LYS A 75 9.94 -15.56 -2.54
C LYS A 75 9.58 -16.81 -3.35
N ASN A 76 8.33 -16.90 -3.83
CA ASN A 76 7.88 -18.00 -4.67
C ASN A 76 8.57 -18.04 -6.05
N VAL A 77 8.81 -16.88 -6.67
CA VAL A 77 9.51 -16.80 -7.95
C VAL A 77 10.97 -17.23 -7.78
N ILE A 78 11.65 -16.71 -6.76
CA ILE A 78 13.04 -17.08 -6.44
C ILE A 78 13.14 -18.59 -6.16
N GLU A 79 12.22 -19.15 -5.37
CA GLU A 79 12.23 -20.58 -5.05
C GLU A 79 11.97 -21.46 -6.29
N LYS A 80 11.07 -21.05 -7.18
CA LYS A 80 10.83 -21.73 -8.47
C LYS A 80 12.07 -21.71 -9.36
N GLU A 81 12.72 -20.56 -9.50
CA GLU A 81 13.94 -20.42 -10.31
C GLU A 81 15.12 -21.19 -9.70
N MET A 82 15.30 -21.15 -8.37
CA MET A 82 16.32 -21.96 -7.69
C MET A 82 16.07 -23.47 -7.83
N ARG A 83 14.82 -23.93 -7.85
CA ARG A 83 14.48 -25.34 -8.10
C ARG A 83 14.75 -25.77 -9.53
N LYS A 84 14.45 -24.92 -10.53
CA LYS A 84 14.79 -25.20 -11.94
C LYS A 84 16.30 -25.27 -12.18
N SER A 85 17.08 -24.43 -11.50
CA SER A 85 18.54 -24.47 -11.58
C SER A 85 19.17 -25.67 -10.86
N LYS A 86 18.41 -26.42 -10.05
CA LYS A 86 18.85 -27.59 -9.28
C LYS A 86 18.40 -28.92 -9.90
N GLU A 87 18.00 -28.96 -11.17
CA GLU A 87 17.85 -30.26 -11.84
C GLU A 87 19.22 -30.97 -11.85
N PRO A 88 19.32 -32.16 -11.24
CA PRO A 88 20.59 -32.88 -11.21
C PRO A 88 20.96 -33.24 -12.64
N ILE A 89 22.14 -32.81 -13.06
CA ILE A 89 22.77 -33.28 -14.30
C ILE A 89 22.88 -34.80 -14.15
N LYS A 90 22.03 -35.54 -14.88
CA LYS A 90 22.10 -37.00 -14.91
C LYS A 90 23.38 -37.36 -15.67
N PHE A 91 24.39 -37.83 -14.95
CA PHE A 91 25.55 -38.54 -15.50
C PHE A 91 25.19 -39.99 -15.79
#